data_AF-A0A4P5QSP8-F1
#
_entry.id   AF-A0A4P5QSP8-F1
#
_cell.length_a   1.000
_cell.length_b   1.000
_cell.length_c   1.000
_cell.angle_alpha   90.00
_cell.angle_beta   90.00
_cell.angle_gamma   90.00
#
_symmetry.space_group_name_H-M   'P 1'
#
loop_
_entity.id
_entity.type
_entity.pdbx_description
1 polymer ?
#
loop_
_entity_poly.entity_id
_entity_poly.type
_entity_poly.pdbx_seq_one_letter_code
_entity_poly.pdbx_strand_id
1 'polypeptide(L)'
;MLDVNVIIASVFADHVMHPVARQFVNALERFHTTPMTQGGFLRFATRPWKNERKEEQPPRLTMAEAQAKLAEFTAADGHVFLPDDAPFTELGMRSMQGHRQWTDAYLLHLARKHGLAMASLESRMSNLDTPNTPVLFVVR
;
A
#
# COMPACT_ATOMS: atom_id res chain seq x y z
N MET A 1 -3.65 -1.75 -8.42
CA MET A 1 -3.60 -2.06 -6.98
C MET A 1 -2.83 -0.97 -6.27
N LEU A 2 -3.28 -0.55 -5.09
CA LEU A 2 -2.60 0.48 -4.29
C LEU A 2 -1.71 -0.17 -3.25
N ASP A 3 -0.48 0.29 -3.14
CA ASP A 3 0.39 0.03 -2.00
C ASP A 3 -0.16 0.70 -0.74
N VAL A 4 0.18 0.16 0.43
CA VAL A 4 -0.24 0.68 1.73
C VAL A 4 0.20 2.13 1.93
N ASN A 5 1.37 2.52 1.44
CA ASN A 5 1.87 3.90 1.58
C ASN A 5 1.00 4.91 0.81
N VAL A 6 0.45 4.55 -0.35
CA VAL A 6 -0.49 5.38 -1.12
C VAL A 6 -1.81 5.52 -0.36
N ILE A 7 -2.34 4.42 0.17
CA ILE A 7 -3.57 4.43 0.97
C ILE A 7 -3.39 5.34 2.19
N ILE A 8 -2.32 5.14 2.98
CA ILE A 8 -2.00 5.96 4.16
C ILE A 8 -1.91 7.44 3.77
N ALA A 9 -1.11 7.77 2.76
CA ALA A 9 -0.92 9.15 2.35
C ALA A 9 -2.24 9.80 1.87
N SER A 10 -3.11 9.06 1.19
CA SER A 10 -4.40 9.60 0.73
C SER A 10 -5.40 9.87 1.87
N VAL A 11 -5.23 9.20 3.01
CA VAL A 11 -6.15 9.28 4.16
C VAL A 11 -5.69 10.29 5.21
N PHE A 12 -4.39 10.31 5.53
CA PHE A 12 -3.83 11.07 6.65
C PHE A 12 -3.29 12.43 6.18
N ALA A 13 -3.95 13.51 6.58
CA ALA A 13 -3.63 14.88 6.14
C ALA A 13 -2.28 15.41 6.64
N ASP A 14 -1.73 14.82 7.71
CA ASP A 14 -0.39 15.10 8.24
C ASP A 14 0.73 14.41 7.43
N HIS A 15 0.38 13.57 6.45
CA HIS A 15 1.36 12.94 5.58
C HIS A 15 1.87 13.93 4.51
N VAL A 16 3.19 14.05 4.34
CA VAL A 16 3.80 15.00 3.38
C VAL A 16 3.31 14.82 1.93
N MET A 17 3.08 13.58 1.51
CA MET A 17 2.54 13.25 0.18
C MET A 17 1.00 13.30 0.11
N HIS A 18 0.30 13.82 1.11
CA HIS A 18 -1.17 13.79 1.15
C HIS A 18 -1.84 14.44 -0.07
N PRO A 19 -1.45 15.66 -0.51
CA PRO A 19 -2.08 16.28 -1.68
C PRO A 19 -1.94 15.43 -2.94
N VAL A 20 -0.74 14.90 -3.18
CA VAL A 20 -0.41 14.07 -4.34
C VAL A 20 -1.18 12.75 -4.30
N ALA A 21 -1.11 12.02 -3.18
CA ALA A 21 -1.76 10.72 -3.04
C ALA A 21 -3.29 10.83 -3.08
N ARG A 22 -3.86 11.86 -2.46
CA ARG A 22 -5.31 12.09 -2.48
C ARG A 22 -5.80 12.42 -3.88
N GLN A 23 -5.09 13.30 -4.60
CA GLN A 23 -5.41 13.60 -5.99
C GLN A 23 -5.32 12.35 -6.87
N PHE A 24 -4.23 11.58 -6.74
CA PHE A 24 -4.03 10.35 -7.50
C PHE A 24 -5.16 9.34 -7.26
N VAL A 25 -5.49 9.04 -6.00
CA VAL A 25 -6.56 8.08 -5.68
C VAL A 25 -7.93 8.55 -6.17
N ASN A 26 -8.27 9.84 -5.98
CA ASN A 26 -9.54 10.40 -6.45
C ASN A 26 -9.70 10.39 -7.98
N ALA A 27 -8.59 10.33 -8.73
CA ALA A 27 -8.60 10.30 -10.19
C ALA A 27 -8.74 8.88 -10.77
N LEU A 28 -8.71 7.83 -9.94
CA LEU A 28 -8.81 6.45 -10.40
C LEU A 28 -10.28 6.05 -10.58
N GLU A 29 -10.65 5.65 -11.79
CA GLU A 29 -11.95 5.01 -12.06
C GLU A 29 -12.06 3.62 -11.43
N ARG A 30 -10.92 2.93 -11.28
CA ARG A 30 -10.84 1.61 -10.64
C ARG A 30 -9.54 1.46 -9.88
N PHE A 31 -9.63 0.98 -8.65
CA PHE A 31 -8.46 0.71 -7.82
C PHE A 31 -8.69 -0.52 -6.95
N HIS A 32 -7.59 -1.09 -6.46
CA HIS A 32 -7.64 -2.37 -5.73
C HIS A 32 -6.89 -2.28 -4.42
N THR A 33 -7.48 -2.84 -3.37
CA THR A 33 -6.77 -3.17 -2.12
C THR A 33 -6.71 -4.69 -1.96
N THR A 34 -5.78 -5.16 -1.13
CA THR A 34 -5.59 -6.59 -0.81
C THR A 34 -5.65 -6.79 0.70
N PRO A 35 -5.80 -8.03 1.20
CA PRO A 35 -5.67 -8.29 2.64
C PRO A 35 -4.41 -7.67 3.26
N MET A 36 -3.29 -7.76 2.55
CA MET A 36 -1.99 -7.23 2.97
C MET A 36 -1.99 -5.69 3.10
N THR A 37 -2.57 -4.97 2.13
CA THR A 37 -2.58 -3.50 2.16
C THR A 37 -3.62 -2.95 3.13
N GLN A 38 -4.78 -3.61 3.27
CA GLN A 38 -5.78 -3.29 4.28
C GLN A 38 -5.25 -3.53 5.71
N GLY A 39 -4.65 -4.69 5.97
CA GLY A 39 -4.02 -4.98 7.26
C GLY A 39 -2.84 -4.05 7.54
N GLY A 40 -2.08 -3.67 6.51
CA GLY A 40 -1.03 -2.66 6.61
C GLY A 40 -1.56 -1.29 7.05
N PHE A 41 -2.68 -0.85 6.48
CA PHE A 41 -3.34 0.40 6.87
C PHE A 41 -3.78 0.35 8.33
N LEU A 42 -4.46 -0.73 8.75
CA LEU A 42 -4.92 -0.89 10.13
C LEU A 42 -3.74 -0.85 11.12
N ARG A 43 -2.69 -1.64 10.87
CA ARG A 43 -1.47 -1.61 11.70
C ARG A 43 -0.81 -0.24 11.75
N PHE A 44 -0.86 0.54 10.67
CA PHE A 44 -0.31 1.89 10.65
C PHE A 44 -1.14 2.85 11.48
N ALA A 45 -2.46 2.82 11.32
CA ALA A 45 -3.38 3.69 12.01
C ALA A 45 -3.35 3.46 13.53
N THR A 46 -3.20 2.21 13.96
CA THR A 46 -3.40 1.80 15.37
C THR A 46 -2.11 1.60 16.16
N ARG A 47 -0.93 1.75 15.55
CA ARG A 47 0.35 1.65 16.28
C ARG A 47 0.74 2.98 16.94
N PRO A 48 1.39 2.96 18.12
CA PRO A 48 2.14 4.10 18.60
C PRO A 48 3.20 4.53 17.60
N TRP A 49 3.56 5.81 17.60
CA TRP A 49 4.58 6.36 16.71
C TRP A 49 5.42 7.41 17.43
N LYS A 50 6.53 7.82 16.81
CA LYS A 50 7.40 8.85 17.35
C LYS A 50 7.34 10.10 16.49
N ASN A 51 7.16 11.26 17.12
CA ASN A 51 7.22 12.54 16.43
C ASN A 51 8.69 12.92 16.08
N GLU A 52 8.90 14.10 15.48
CA GLU A 52 10.23 14.61 15.11
C GLU A 52 11.18 14.74 16.31
N ARG A 53 10.62 14.94 17.52
CA ARG A 53 11.35 15.01 18.79
C ARG A 53 11.64 13.65 19.41
N LYS A 54 11.29 12.55 18.71
CA LYS A 54 11.40 11.15 19.16
C LYS A 54 10.52 10.81 20.36
N GLU A 55 9.52 11.65 20.66
CA GLU A 55 8.55 11.43 21.74
C GLU A 55 7.49 10.44 21.28
N GLU A 56 7.15 9.48 22.15
CA GLU A 56 6.08 8.53 21.87
C GLU A 56 4.72 9.24 21.83
N GLN A 57 3.96 8.92 20.79
CA GLN A 57 2.63 9.45 20.53
C GLN A 57 1.64 8.29 20.57
N PRO A 58 0.40 8.54 21.00
CA PRO A 58 -0.65 7.56 20.90
C PRO A 58 -0.91 7.16 19.44
N PRO A 59 -1.59 6.02 19.21
CA PRO A 59 -2.11 5.67 17.89
C PRO A 59 -2.84 6.83 17.21
N ARG A 60 -2.74 6.91 15.87
CA ARG A 60 -3.43 7.95 15.08
C ARG A 60 -4.93 7.80 15.16
N LEU A 61 -5.40 6.56 15.22
CA LEU A 61 -6.80 6.18 15.34
C LEU A 61 -6.93 5.06 16.36
N THR A 62 -8.07 5.00 17.05
CA THR A 62 -8.49 3.81 17.79
C THR A 62 -8.75 2.64 16.83
N MET A 63 -8.87 1.42 17.37
CA MET A 63 -9.18 0.22 16.56
C MET A 63 -10.51 0.38 15.79
N ALA A 64 -11.54 0.93 16.44
CA ALA A 64 -12.85 1.15 15.83
C ALA A 64 -12.80 2.22 14.73
N GLU A 65 -12.11 3.34 14.99
CA GLU A 65 -11.95 4.41 13.99
C GLU A 65 -11.12 3.94 12.79
N ALA A 66 -10.07 3.15 13.00
CA ALA A 66 -9.27 2.58 11.91
C ALA A 66 -10.09 1.63 11.04
N GLN A 67 -10.91 0.77 11.65
CA GLN A 67 -11.81 -0.12 10.93
C GLN A 67 -12.87 0.67 10.15
N ALA A 68 -13.49 1.67 10.76
CA ALA A 68 -14.48 2.54 10.10
C ALA A 68 -13.85 3.31 8.92
N LYS A 69 -12.63 3.83 9.10
CA LYS A 69 -11.91 4.55 8.04
C LYS A 69 -11.54 3.64 6.87
N LEU A 70 -11.15 2.40 7.15
CA LEU A 70 -10.92 1.40 6.12
C LEU A 70 -12.21 1.07 5.37
N ALA A 71 -13.32 0.88 6.09
CA ALA A 71 -14.62 0.61 5.49
C ALA A 71 -15.06 1.75 4.54
N GLU A 72 -14.91 3.01 4.98
CA GLU A 72 -15.13 4.19 4.13
C GLU A 72 -14.26 4.17 2.88
N PHE A 73 -12.96 3.90 3.01
CA PHE A 73 -12.03 3.83 1.88
C PHE A 73 -12.42 2.74 0.86
N THR A 74 -12.88 1.58 1.34
CA THR A 74 -13.31 0.47 0.49
C THR A 74 -14.75 0.60 -0.03
N ALA A 75 -15.53 1.57 0.47
CA ALA A 75 -16.86 1.86 -0.04
C ALA A 75 -16.84 2.88 -1.19
N ALA A 76 -15.68 3.47 -1.50
CA ALA A 76 -15.55 4.42 -2.60
C ALA A 76 -15.80 3.76 -3.96
N ASP A 77 -16.45 4.50 -4.86
CA ASP A 77 -16.74 4.05 -6.21
C ASP A 77 -15.47 3.60 -6.93
N GLY A 78 -15.56 2.48 -7.66
CA GLY A 78 -14.42 1.90 -8.37
C GLY A 78 -13.48 1.07 -7.49
N HIS A 79 -13.69 0.98 -6.17
CA HIS A 79 -12.97 0.04 -5.33
C HIS A 79 -13.29 -1.41 -5.71
N VAL A 80 -12.25 -2.24 -5.79
CA VAL A 80 -12.34 -3.69 -5.93
C VAL A 80 -11.43 -4.35 -4.91
N PHE A 81 -11.98 -5.31 -4.16
CA PHE A 81 -11.16 -6.16 -3.31
C PHE A 81 -10.46 -7.24 -4.12
N LEU A 82 -9.13 -7.31 -4.04
CA LEU A 82 -8.31 -8.34 -4.66
C LEU A 82 -7.85 -9.36 -3.60
N PRO A 83 -8.32 -10.62 -3.63
CA PRO A 83 -7.92 -11.63 -2.66
C PRO A 83 -6.44 -12.01 -2.82
N ASP A 84 -5.86 -12.51 -1.73
CA ASP A 84 -4.59 -13.21 -1.75
C ASP A 84 -4.83 -14.62 -2.28
N ASP A 85 -4.36 -14.87 -3.51
CA ASP A 85 -4.58 -16.14 -4.21
C ASP A 85 -3.27 -16.79 -4.69
N ALA A 86 -2.12 -16.31 -4.21
CA ALA A 86 -0.79 -16.79 -4.60
C ALA A 86 0.06 -17.11 -3.35
N PRO A 87 0.72 -18.27 -3.27
CA PRO A 87 1.64 -18.55 -2.17
C PRO A 87 2.99 -17.86 -2.38
N PHE A 88 3.68 -17.51 -1.28
CA PHE A 88 5.03 -16.94 -1.32
C PHE A 88 6.06 -17.85 -2.03
N THR A 89 5.80 -19.15 -2.13
CA THR A 89 6.65 -20.12 -2.84
C THR A 89 6.69 -19.90 -4.36
N GLU A 90 5.78 -19.09 -4.92
CA GLU A 90 5.78 -18.70 -6.34
C GLU A 90 6.64 -17.45 -6.61
N LEU A 91 7.22 -16.83 -5.57
CA LEU A 91 8.05 -15.63 -5.74
C LEU A 91 9.42 -15.95 -6.33
N GLY A 92 9.81 -15.17 -7.35
CA GLY A 92 11.17 -15.19 -7.89
C GLY A 92 12.15 -14.51 -6.93
N MET A 93 13.19 -15.24 -6.50
CA MET A 93 14.16 -14.74 -5.52
C MET A 93 15.24 -13.79 -6.09
N ARG A 94 15.32 -13.64 -7.42
CA ARG A 94 16.49 -13.06 -8.10
C ARG A 94 16.83 -11.62 -7.74
N SER A 95 15.87 -10.86 -7.22
CA SER A 95 16.04 -9.41 -6.95
C SER A 95 15.93 -9.01 -5.48
N MET A 96 15.65 -9.95 -4.58
CA MET A 96 15.53 -9.65 -3.15
C MET A 96 16.90 -9.58 -2.48
N GLN A 97 17.12 -8.49 -1.76
CA GLN A 97 18.38 -8.12 -1.08
C GLN A 97 18.24 -8.15 0.45
N GLY A 98 17.03 -8.25 1.00
CA GLY A 98 16.85 -8.34 2.44
C GLY A 98 15.42 -8.64 2.90
N HIS A 99 15.30 -9.02 4.18
CA HIS A 99 14.05 -9.48 4.81
C HIS A 99 12.91 -8.46 4.79
N ARG A 100 13.18 -7.18 4.52
CA ARG A 100 12.15 -6.13 4.48
C ARG A 100 11.36 -6.11 3.17
N GLN A 101 11.83 -6.81 2.14
CA GLN A 101 11.27 -6.76 0.79
C GLN A 101 10.23 -7.85 0.51
N TRP A 102 9.95 -8.75 1.45
CA TRP A 102 9.00 -9.85 1.25
C TRP A 102 7.62 -9.37 0.85
N THR A 103 7.07 -8.39 1.58
CA THR A 103 5.76 -7.81 1.28
C THR A 103 5.74 -7.13 -0.09
N ASP A 104 6.78 -6.35 -0.39
CA ASP A 104 6.89 -5.60 -1.64
C ASP A 104 6.99 -6.53 -2.85
N ALA A 105 7.85 -7.56 -2.77
CA ALA A 105 8.01 -8.57 -3.80
C ALA A 105 6.70 -9.36 -4.01
N TYR A 106 6.01 -9.68 -2.91
CA TYR A 106 4.73 -10.37 -2.96
C TYR A 106 3.65 -9.52 -3.64
N LEU A 107 3.51 -8.26 -3.28
CA LEU A 107 2.52 -7.36 -3.88
C LEU A 107 2.79 -7.12 -5.37
N LEU A 108 4.07 -7.00 -5.78
CA LEU A 108 4.43 -6.93 -7.20
C LEU A 108 4.10 -8.22 -7.95
N HIS A 109 4.33 -9.38 -7.34
CA HIS A 109 3.95 -10.66 -7.92
C HIS A 109 2.43 -10.76 -8.11
N LEU A 110 1.66 -10.43 -7.08
CA LEU A 110 0.20 -10.47 -7.12
C LEU A 110 -0.35 -9.48 -8.16
N ALA A 111 0.19 -8.27 -8.23
CA ALA A 111 -0.18 -7.30 -9.26
C ALA A 111 0.05 -7.85 -10.67
N ARG A 112 1.22 -8.46 -10.92
CA ARG A 112 1.55 -9.09 -12.21
C ARG A 112 0.63 -10.25 -12.55
N LYS A 113 0.33 -11.13 -11.58
CA LYS A 113 -0.57 -12.27 -11.76
C LYS A 113 -1.95 -11.85 -12.24
N HIS A 114 -2.45 -10.73 -11.74
CA HIS A 114 -3.78 -10.18 -12.08
C HIS A 114 -3.76 -9.14 -13.20
N GLY A 115 -2.62 -8.93 -13.88
CA GLY A 115 -2.50 -7.95 -14.96
C GLY A 115 -2.69 -6.50 -14.50
N LEU A 116 -2.38 -6.21 -13.24
CA LEU A 116 -2.55 -4.89 -12.63
C LEU A 116 -1.20 -4.18 -12.47
N ALA A 117 -1.23 -2.85 -12.50
CA ALA A 117 -0.13 -2.03 -11.96
C ALA A 117 -0.25 -1.91 -10.43
N MET A 118 0.88 -1.85 -9.73
CA MET A 118 0.99 -1.51 -8.30
C MET A 118 1.44 -0.06 -8.16
N ALA A 119 0.56 0.80 -7.65
CA ALA A 119 0.89 2.19 -7.35
C ALA A 119 1.57 2.30 -5.98
N SER A 120 2.77 2.89 -5.92
CA SER A 120 3.51 3.14 -4.67
C SER A 120 4.09 4.55 -4.64
N LEU A 121 4.33 5.08 -3.44
CA LEU A 121 5.12 6.30 -3.23
C LEU A 121 6.63 6.04 -3.16
N GLU A 122 7.05 4.76 -3.16
CA GLU A 122 8.45 4.36 -3.02
C GLU A 122 9.04 3.83 -4.33
N SER A 123 10.06 4.53 -4.84
CA SER A 123 10.83 4.07 -6.00
C SER A 123 11.80 2.93 -5.68
N ARG A 124 12.05 2.64 -4.40
CA ARG A 124 13.00 1.60 -3.97
C ARG A 124 12.57 0.20 -4.41
N MET A 125 11.27 0.00 -4.67
CA MET A 125 10.72 -1.26 -5.18
C MET A 125 11.09 -1.55 -6.64
N SER A 126 11.64 -0.59 -7.39
CA SER A 126 11.98 -0.79 -8.81
C SER A 126 12.97 -1.93 -9.05
N ASN A 127 13.84 -2.25 -8.09
CA ASN A 127 14.75 -3.39 -8.22
C ASN A 127 14.05 -4.75 -8.15
N LEU A 128 12.89 -4.82 -7.49
CA LEU A 128 12.07 -6.04 -7.35
C LEU A 128 11.18 -6.31 -8.56
N ASP A 129 11.00 -5.31 -9.43
CA ASP A 129 10.14 -5.42 -10.60
C ASP A 129 10.85 -6.12 -11.77
N THR A 130 10.07 -6.64 -12.71
CA THR A 130 10.58 -7.27 -13.93
C THR A 130 10.88 -6.20 -14.99
N PRO A 131 12.14 -6.00 -15.40
CA PRO A 131 12.52 -4.87 -16.26
C PRO A 131 11.78 -4.82 -17.61
N ASN A 132 11.44 -5.98 -18.16
CA ASN A 132 10.79 -6.08 -19.47
C ASN A 132 9.26 -5.94 -19.41
N THR A 133 8.69 -6.07 -18.22
CA THR A 133 7.23 -6.02 -17.97
C THR A 133 6.98 -5.40 -16.60
N PRO A 134 7.33 -4.12 -16.40
CA PRO A 134 7.20 -3.49 -15.10
C PRO A 134 5.73 -3.34 -14.74
N VAL A 135 5.40 -3.62 -13.48
CA VAL A 135 4.07 -3.39 -12.91
C VAL A 135 4.09 -2.30 -11.85
N LEU A 136 5.25 -1.83 -11.41
CA LEU A 136 5.36 -0.73 -10.46
C LEU A 136 5.04 0.61 -11.14
N PHE A 137 4.09 1.35 -10.57
CA PHE A 137 3.79 2.73 -10.90
C PHE A 137 4.16 3.62 -9.71
N VAL A 138 5.14 4.52 -9.89
CA VAL A 138 5.56 5.45 -8.84
C VAL A 138 4.71 6.72 -8.93
N VAL A 139 3.89 6.96 -7.92
CA VAL A 139 3.07 8.17 -7.79
C VAL A 139 3.99 9.35 -7.41
N ARG A 140 3.90 10.47 -8.14
CA ARG A 140 4.74 11.66 -7.96
C ARG A 140 3.91 12.93 -7.95
#